data_AF-A0A2V3YBM5-F1
#
_entry.id   AF-A0A2V3YBM5-F1
#
_cell.length_a   1.000
_cell.length_b   1.000
_cell.length_c   1.000
_cell.angle_alpha   90.00
_cell.angle_beta   90.00
_cell.angle_gamma   90.00
#
_symmetry.space_group_name_H-M   'P 1'
#
loop_
_entity.id
_entity.type
_entity.pdbx_description
1 polymer ?
#
loop_
_entity_poly.entity_id
_entity_poly.type
_entity_poly.pdbx_seq_one_letter_code
_entity_poly.pdbx_strand_id
1 'polypeptide(L)'
;MNANHILDALEMIDDTYIIEAKVRGNMSTTPAGKKDRNIKRTLTLVAVIAALLALCGFAAYQFGWFDPWLQKPSADPVQTVQSAIEGQAAKEYTLRVRIEEIEVDDAETARVAAMYSGSELAEARGWTDEYLAEHFIVVRAKYYVEYDHTKTFMDDGYTEQYFYLTQDIETGEWTISENTSPNTSIVLQEPYAVWEYEPLLSSKLPAYLFHF
;
A
#
# COMPACT_ATOMS: atom_id res chain seq x y z
N MET A 1 -58.89 42.99 32.90
CA MET A 1 -58.47 42.72 31.51
C MET A 1 -59.71 42.39 30.69
N ASN A 2 -59.90 43.00 29.53
CA ASN A 2 -60.08 42.16 28.34
C ASN A 2 -59.83 42.93 27.04
N ALA A 3 -58.62 42.70 26.51
CA ALA A 3 -58.23 42.47 25.10
C ALA A 3 -58.81 43.26 23.91
N ASN A 4 -59.73 44.20 24.09
CA ASN A 4 -60.46 44.78 22.95
C ASN A 4 -59.90 46.12 22.42
N HIS A 5 -58.76 46.58 22.93
CA HIS A 5 -58.12 47.83 22.47
C HIS A 5 -56.71 47.65 21.91
N ILE A 6 -56.13 46.45 21.99
CA ILE A 6 -54.79 46.15 21.47
C ILE A 6 -54.87 45.55 20.05
N LEU A 7 -55.97 44.84 19.74
CA LEU A 7 -56.13 44.20 18.43
C LEU A 7 -56.55 45.20 17.34
N ASP A 8 -57.37 46.20 17.66
CA ASP A 8 -57.77 47.27 16.72
C ASP A 8 -56.58 48.14 16.27
N ALA A 9 -55.55 48.29 17.11
CA ALA A 9 -54.34 49.05 16.77
C ALA A 9 -53.34 48.25 15.92
N LEU A 10 -53.44 46.92 15.88
CA LEU A 10 -52.57 46.04 15.09
C LEU A 10 -53.17 45.70 13.72
N GLU A 11 -54.50 45.76 13.57
CA GLU A 11 -55.19 45.57 12.29
C GLU A 11 -54.98 46.74 11.31
N MET A 12 -54.42 47.85 11.77
CA MET A 12 -54.17 49.06 10.98
C MET A 12 -52.70 49.26 10.56
N ILE A 13 -51.89 48.20 10.51
CA ILE A 13 -50.61 48.26 9.78
C ILE A 13 -50.95 48.33 8.29
N ASP A 14 -50.91 49.54 7.76
CA ASP A 14 -51.12 49.88 6.35
C ASP A 14 -50.21 49.01 5.45
N ASP A 15 -50.84 48.27 4.52
CA ASP A 15 -50.20 47.37 3.55
C ASP A 15 -49.01 48.02 2.83
N THR A 16 -49.01 49.36 2.72
CA THR A 16 -47.92 50.16 2.19
C THR A 16 -46.57 49.83 2.86
N TYR A 17 -46.52 49.70 4.18
CA TYR A 17 -45.26 49.42 4.89
C TYR A 17 -44.81 47.95 4.79
N ILE A 18 -45.75 47.01 4.65
CA ILE A 18 -45.44 45.59 4.39
C ILE A 18 -44.91 45.42 2.96
N ILE A 19 -45.49 46.12 1.99
CA ILE A 19 -45.04 46.11 0.60
C ILE A 19 -43.66 46.78 0.49
N GLU A 20 -43.44 47.90 1.18
CA GLU A 20 -42.16 48.62 1.15
C GLU A 20 -41.02 47.81 1.81
N ALA A 21 -41.31 47.10 2.91
CA ALA A 21 -40.36 46.18 3.53
C ALA A 21 -40.04 44.98 2.61
N LYS A 22 -41.04 44.43 1.90
CA LYS A 22 -40.85 43.33 0.95
C LYS A 22 -40.04 43.77 -0.28
N VAL A 23 -40.24 44.99 -0.76
CA VAL A 23 -39.48 45.56 -1.89
C VAL A 23 -38.03 45.85 -1.48
N ARG A 24 -37.77 46.39 -0.28
CA ARG A 24 -36.40 46.59 0.22
C ARG A 24 -35.67 45.28 0.52
N GLY A 25 -36.37 44.27 1.05
CA GLY A 25 -35.80 42.93 1.26
C GLY A 25 -35.44 42.21 -0.05
N ASN A 26 -36.24 42.41 -1.10
CA ASN A 26 -36.01 41.85 -2.43
C ASN A 26 -34.97 42.63 -3.26
N MET A 27 -34.58 43.83 -2.83
CA MET A 27 -33.50 44.60 -3.48
C MET A 27 -32.11 44.25 -2.90
N SER A 28 -31.90 42.97 -2.59
CA SER A 28 -30.55 42.40 -2.53
C SER A 28 -30.20 41.85 -3.91
N THR A 29 -29.99 42.77 -4.86
CA THR A 29 -29.42 42.47 -6.17
C THR A 29 -27.98 42.01 -5.96
N THR A 30 -27.80 40.74 -5.61
CA THR A 30 -26.50 40.09 -5.79
C THR A 30 -26.28 40.05 -7.30
N PRO A 31 -25.27 40.74 -7.86
CA PRO A 31 -25.11 40.80 -9.30
C PRO A 31 -24.91 39.38 -9.80
N ALA A 32 -25.80 38.92 -10.69
CA ALA A 32 -25.79 37.56 -11.24
C ALA A 32 -24.40 37.17 -11.79
N GLY A 33 -23.62 38.14 -12.26
CA GLY A 33 -22.23 37.94 -12.70
C GLY A 33 -21.20 37.61 -11.61
N LYS A 34 -21.43 37.91 -10.32
CA LYS A 34 -20.51 37.50 -9.22
C LYS A 34 -20.70 36.03 -8.86
N LYS A 35 -21.94 35.54 -8.80
CA LYS A 35 -22.26 34.15 -8.46
C LYS A 35 -21.82 33.20 -9.56
N ASP A 36 -22.10 33.54 -10.81
CA ASP A 36 -21.75 32.73 -11.98
C ASP A 36 -20.23 32.68 -12.22
N ARG A 37 -19.54 33.81 -12.00
CA ARG A 37 -18.07 33.88 -12.03
C ARG A 37 -17.42 33.11 -10.89
N ASN A 38 -18.02 33.10 -9.70
CA ASN A 38 -17.53 32.27 -8.59
C ASN A 38 -17.71 30.78 -8.87
N ILE A 39 -18.87 30.36 -9.40
CA ILE A 39 -19.11 28.96 -9.76
C ILE A 39 -18.13 28.49 -10.83
N LYS A 40 -17.92 29.28 -11.89
CA LYS A 40 -16.92 28.96 -12.94
C LYS A 40 -15.51 28.85 -12.35
N ARG A 41 -15.11 29.78 -11.48
CA ARG A 41 -13.81 29.72 -10.78
C ARG A 41 -13.68 28.51 -9.88
N THR A 42 -14.74 28.14 -9.14
CA THR A 42 -14.75 26.93 -8.30
C THR A 42 -14.63 25.68 -9.15
N LEU A 43 -15.36 25.57 -10.27
CA LEU A 43 -15.26 24.44 -11.19
C LEU A 43 -13.87 24.36 -11.85
N THR A 44 -13.29 25.49 -12.25
CA THR A 44 -11.91 25.53 -12.75
C THR A 44 -10.90 25.11 -11.68
N LEU A 45 -11.07 25.55 -10.43
CA LEU A 45 -10.21 25.15 -9.32
C LEU A 45 -10.31 23.65 -9.05
N VAL A 46 -11.52 23.09 -9.03
CA VAL A 46 -11.76 21.65 -8.87
C VAL A 46 -11.14 20.86 -10.01
N ALA A 47 -11.29 21.32 -11.26
CA ALA A 47 -10.67 20.68 -12.42
C ALA A 47 -9.13 20.72 -12.35
N VAL A 48 -8.54 21.84 -11.91
CA VAL A 48 -7.09 21.96 -11.72
C VAL A 48 -6.60 21.07 -10.59
N ILE A 49 -7.31 21.01 -9.46
CA ILE A 49 -6.97 20.13 -8.34
C ILE A 49 -7.10 18.66 -8.78
N ALA A 50 -8.17 18.29 -9.49
CA ALA A 50 -8.33 16.94 -10.03
C ALA A 50 -7.22 16.58 -11.02
N ALA A 51 -6.82 17.51 -11.90
CA ALA A 51 -5.70 17.30 -12.81
C ALA A 51 -4.36 17.17 -12.08
N LEU A 52 -4.12 17.97 -11.04
CA LEU A 52 -2.92 17.88 -10.19
C LEU A 52 -2.91 16.58 -9.38
N LEU A 53 -4.04 16.15 -8.83
CA LEU A 53 -4.13 14.87 -8.12
C LEU A 53 -3.97 13.69 -9.07
N ALA A 54 -4.50 13.76 -10.29
CA ALA A 54 -4.29 12.75 -11.32
C ALA A 54 -2.82 12.70 -11.78
N LEU A 55 -2.18 13.85 -11.99
CA LEU A 55 -0.76 13.94 -12.33
C LEU A 55 0.15 13.48 -11.19
N CYS A 56 -0.14 13.87 -9.94
CA CYS A 56 0.62 13.43 -8.77
C CYS A 56 0.39 11.94 -8.48
N GLY A 57 -0.83 11.44 -8.64
CA GLY A 57 -1.14 10.01 -8.50
C GLY A 57 -0.46 9.18 -9.59
N PHE A 58 -0.49 9.65 -10.84
CA PHE A 58 0.21 9.01 -11.95
C PHE A 58 1.74 9.08 -11.80
N ALA A 59 2.29 10.21 -11.35
CA ALA A 59 3.71 10.32 -11.04
C ALA A 59 4.09 9.39 -9.87
N ALA A 60 3.29 9.31 -8.81
CA ALA A 60 3.54 8.38 -7.70
C ALA A 60 3.45 6.91 -8.15
N TYR A 61 2.56 6.58 -9.10
CA TYR A 61 2.47 5.26 -9.71
C TYR A 61 3.70 4.95 -10.59
N GLN A 62 4.10 5.88 -11.46
CA GLN A 62 5.25 5.72 -12.36
C GLN A 62 6.60 5.74 -11.61
N PHE A 63 6.70 6.48 -10.50
CA PHE A 63 7.90 6.52 -9.65
C PHE A 63 7.90 5.44 -8.56
N GLY A 64 6.95 4.49 -8.57
CA GLY A 64 6.95 3.35 -7.65
C GLY A 64 6.78 3.75 -6.17
N TRP A 65 6.16 4.90 -5.87
CA TRP A 65 5.97 5.35 -4.48
C TRP A 65 5.09 4.39 -3.67
N PHE A 66 4.18 3.68 -4.35
CA PHE A 66 3.34 2.64 -3.76
C PHE A 66 3.94 1.23 -3.85
N ASP A 67 5.15 1.12 -4.40
CA ASP A 67 5.84 -0.14 -4.58
C ASP A 67 6.73 -0.40 -3.35
N PRO A 68 6.55 -1.51 -2.60
CA PRO A 68 7.42 -1.84 -1.47
C PRO A 68 8.92 -1.93 -1.85
N TRP A 69 9.19 -2.09 -3.14
CA TRP A 69 10.51 -2.19 -3.73
C TRP A 69 10.81 -1.03 -4.68
N LEU A 70 11.97 -0.41 -4.51
CA LEU A 70 12.52 0.57 -5.46
C LEU A 70 13.05 -0.16 -6.72
N GLN A 71 12.14 -0.82 -7.45
CA GLN A 71 12.47 -1.59 -8.65
C GLN A 71 12.57 -0.70 -9.90
N LYS A 72 13.31 -1.18 -10.89
CA LYS A 72 13.33 -0.66 -12.26
C LYS A 72 12.83 -1.79 -13.18
N PRO A 73 11.63 -1.64 -13.75
CA PRO A 73 11.11 -2.62 -14.69
C PRO A 73 12.09 -2.86 -15.86
N SER A 74 12.14 -4.09 -16.35
CA SER A 74 13.00 -4.52 -17.45
C SER A 74 12.36 -5.65 -18.23
N ALA A 75 12.69 -5.81 -19.51
CA ALA A 75 12.31 -6.96 -20.31
C ALA A 75 12.94 -8.28 -19.79
N ASP A 76 13.99 -8.19 -18.98
CA ASP A 76 14.60 -9.32 -18.27
C ASP A 76 14.16 -9.31 -16.80
N PRO A 77 13.41 -10.33 -16.36
CA PRO A 77 12.87 -10.36 -15.01
C PRO A 77 13.93 -10.47 -13.92
N VAL A 78 15.08 -11.08 -14.23
CA VAL A 78 16.22 -11.16 -13.30
C VAL A 78 16.75 -9.75 -13.03
N GLN A 79 16.78 -8.88 -14.04
CA GLN A 79 17.21 -7.49 -13.88
C GLN A 79 16.22 -6.67 -13.05
N THR A 80 14.92 -6.90 -13.23
CA THR A 80 13.90 -6.27 -12.37
C THR A 80 14.16 -6.61 -10.90
N VAL A 81 14.31 -7.90 -10.57
CA VAL A 81 14.59 -8.34 -9.18
C VAL A 81 15.93 -7.83 -8.67
N GLN A 82 16.97 -7.87 -9.48
CA GLN A 82 18.27 -7.31 -9.12
C GLN A 82 18.15 -5.83 -8.73
N SER A 83 17.47 -5.02 -9.55
CA SER A 83 17.28 -3.60 -9.29
C SER A 83 16.48 -3.35 -8.01
N ALA A 84 15.49 -4.20 -7.71
CA ALA A 84 14.69 -4.14 -6.50
C ALA A 84 15.54 -4.40 -5.25
N ILE A 85 16.39 -5.43 -5.28
CA ILE A 85 17.30 -5.79 -4.18
C ILE A 85 18.37 -4.70 -3.98
N GLU A 86 18.96 -4.19 -5.07
CA GLU A 86 19.88 -3.05 -5.01
C GLU A 86 19.19 -1.79 -4.47
N GLY A 87 17.91 -1.57 -4.82
CA GLY A 87 17.07 -0.51 -4.28
C GLY A 87 16.86 -0.62 -2.77
N GLN A 88 16.87 -1.83 -2.19
CA GLN A 88 16.86 -1.97 -0.73
C GLN A 88 18.13 -1.43 -0.07
N ALA A 89 19.28 -1.54 -0.73
CA ALA A 89 20.54 -0.99 -0.22
C ALA A 89 20.51 0.54 -0.13
N ALA A 90 19.61 1.20 -0.88
CA ALA A 90 19.39 2.64 -0.79
C ALA A 90 18.52 3.06 0.40
N LYS A 91 17.93 2.11 1.15
CA LYS A 91 17.13 2.43 2.35
C LYS A 91 18.06 2.83 3.49
N GLU A 92 17.66 3.85 4.24
CA GLU A 92 18.51 4.49 5.27
C GLU A 92 18.96 3.55 6.41
N TYR A 93 18.29 2.43 6.60
CA TYR A 93 18.57 1.42 7.62
C TYR A 93 19.34 0.20 7.10
N THR A 94 19.75 0.20 5.82
CA THR A 94 20.54 -0.89 5.22
C THR A 94 21.98 -0.40 5.02
N LEU A 95 22.96 -1.14 5.55
CA LEU A 95 24.38 -0.83 5.38
C LEU A 95 24.95 -1.46 4.11
N ARG A 96 24.57 -2.69 3.80
CA ARG A 96 25.09 -3.44 2.66
C ARG A 96 24.09 -4.48 2.18
N VAL A 97 24.08 -4.69 0.87
CA VAL A 97 23.44 -5.85 0.23
C VAL A 97 24.44 -6.53 -0.69
N ARG A 98 24.51 -7.86 -0.67
CA ARG A 98 25.32 -8.66 -1.60
C ARG A 98 24.45 -9.74 -2.21
N ILE A 99 24.20 -9.63 -3.51
CA ILE A 99 23.48 -10.64 -4.27
C ILE A 99 24.42 -11.83 -4.51
N GLU A 100 23.91 -13.04 -4.26
CA GLU A 100 24.65 -14.28 -4.51
C GLU A 100 24.10 -15.03 -5.71
N GLU A 101 22.78 -15.08 -5.83
CA GLU A 101 22.08 -15.84 -6.86
C GLU A 101 20.75 -15.16 -7.17
N ILE A 102 20.40 -15.05 -8.44
CA ILE A 102 19.06 -14.68 -8.91
C ILE A 102 18.76 -15.55 -10.12
N GLU A 103 17.66 -16.28 -10.08
CA GLU A 103 17.25 -17.18 -11.15
C GLU A 103 15.73 -17.24 -11.28
N VAL A 104 15.26 -17.49 -12.49
CA VAL A 104 13.85 -17.84 -12.73
C VAL A 104 13.64 -19.26 -12.22
N ASP A 105 12.62 -19.44 -11.38
CA ASP A 105 12.21 -20.76 -10.89
C ASP A 105 10.98 -21.22 -11.66
N ASP A 106 11.20 -21.99 -12.74
CA ASP A 106 10.13 -22.50 -13.60
C ASP A 106 9.18 -23.44 -12.85
N ALA A 107 9.69 -24.20 -11.87
CA ALA A 107 8.89 -25.14 -11.11
C ALA A 107 7.93 -24.41 -10.17
N GLU A 108 8.44 -23.40 -9.46
CA GLU A 108 7.63 -22.55 -8.60
C GLU A 108 6.69 -21.66 -9.42
N THR A 109 7.12 -21.19 -10.59
CA THR A 109 6.27 -20.49 -11.56
C THR A 109 5.06 -21.33 -11.91
N ALA A 110 5.25 -22.58 -12.34
CA ALA A 110 4.15 -23.47 -12.70
C ALA A 110 3.24 -23.76 -11.50
N ARG A 111 3.82 -23.99 -10.32
CA ARG A 111 3.06 -24.25 -9.08
C ARG A 111 2.16 -23.08 -8.70
N VAL A 112 2.69 -21.86 -8.78
CA VAL A 112 2.00 -20.65 -8.34
C VAL A 112 0.99 -20.18 -9.38
N ALA A 113 1.32 -20.25 -10.67
CA ALA A 113 0.35 -20.00 -11.74
C ALA A 113 -0.87 -20.92 -11.62
N ALA A 114 -0.66 -22.22 -11.34
CA ALA A 114 -1.75 -23.16 -11.10
C ALA A 114 -2.57 -22.84 -9.84
N MET A 115 -1.95 -22.24 -8.82
CA MET A 115 -2.63 -21.81 -7.59
C MET A 115 -3.52 -20.58 -7.84
N TYR A 116 -3.10 -19.65 -8.70
CA TYR A 116 -3.89 -18.46 -9.06
C TYR A 116 -4.96 -18.74 -10.11
N SER A 117 -4.74 -19.71 -11.00
CA SER A 117 -5.68 -20.06 -12.07
C SER A 117 -7.09 -20.32 -11.54
N GLY A 118 -8.07 -19.65 -12.14
CA GLY A 118 -9.48 -19.71 -11.72
C GLY A 118 -9.80 -19.18 -10.30
N SER A 119 -8.85 -18.53 -9.61
CA SER A 119 -9.10 -17.96 -8.28
C SER A 119 -9.82 -16.61 -8.34
N GLU A 120 -10.62 -16.29 -7.31
CA GLU A 120 -11.27 -14.97 -7.18
C GLU A 120 -10.24 -13.82 -7.16
N LEU A 121 -9.04 -14.08 -6.63
CA LEU A 121 -7.96 -13.10 -6.57
C LEU A 121 -7.38 -12.81 -7.97
N ALA A 122 -7.24 -13.84 -8.80
CA ALA A 122 -6.84 -13.67 -10.19
C ALA A 122 -7.92 -12.91 -10.98
N GLU A 123 -9.20 -13.24 -10.79
CA GLU A 123 -10.32 -12.52 -11.39
C GLU A 123 -10.31 -11.03 -10.99
N ALA A 124 -10.15 -10.72 -9.70
CA ALA A 124 -10.09 -9.35 -9.20
C ALA A 124 -8.91 -8.54 -9.76
N ARG A 125 -7.82 -9.22 -10.12
CA ARG A 125 -6.62 -8.63 -10.75
C ARG A 125 -6.65 -8.63 -12.29
N GLY A 126 -7.68 -9.23 -12.89
CA GLY A 126 -7.78 -9.39 -14.34
C GLY A 126 -6.77 -10.39 -14.92
N TRP A 127 -6.21 -11.27 -14.11
CA TRP A 127 -5.28 -12.30 -14.54
C TRP A 127 -6.06 -13.50 -15.06
N THR A 128 -6.15 -13.64 -16.39
CA THR A 128 -6.71 -14.85 -17.01
C THR A 128 -5.72 -16.01 -16.92
N ASP A 129 -6.20 -17.23 -17.13
CA ASP A 129 -5.34 -18.41 -17.16
C ASP A 129 -4.27 -18.29 -18.26
N GLU A 130 -4.63 -17.72 -19.43
CA GLU A 130 -3.69 -17.43 -20.51
C GLU A 130 -2.66 -16.37 -20.10
N TYR A 131 -3.09 -15.31 -19.41
CA TYR A 131 -2.17 -14.30 -18.90
C TYR A 131 -1.18 -14.90 -17.89
N LEU A 132 -1.64 -15.74 -16.97
CA LEU A 132 -0.77 -16.43 -16.01
C LEU A 132 0.18 -17.43 -16.68
N ALA A 133 -0.21 -18.02 -17.81
CA ALA A 133 0.65 -18.95 -18.54
C ALA A 133 1.79 -18.25 -19.29
N GLU A 134 1.57 -17.02 -19.78
CA GLU A 134 2.51 -16.32 -20.67
C GLU A 134 3.23 -15.13 -20.01
N HIS A 135 2.62 -14.53 -18.99
CA HIS A 135 3.03 -13.23 -18.42
C HIS A 135 3.17 -13.26 -16.91
N PHE A 136 3.34 -14.45 -16.32
CA PHE A 136 3.63 -14.61 -14.90
C PHE A 136 4.84 -15.52 -14.70
N ILE A 137 5.74 -15.11 -13.82
CA ILE A 137 6.94 -15.87 -13.46
C ILE A 137 7.29 -15.68 -11.99
N VAL A 138 8.07 -16.62 -11.48
CA VAL A 138 8.68 -16.54 -10.17
C VAL A 138 10.18 -16.49 -10.30
N VAL A 139 10.80 -15.53 -9.63
CA VAL A 139 12.25 -15.37 -9.55
C VAL A 139 12.68 -15.64 -8.12
N ARG A 140 13.59 -16.60 -7.94
CA ARG A 140 14.25 -16.89 -6.66
C ARG A 140 15.51 -16.04 -6.56
N ALA A 141 15.72 -15.39 -5.41
CA ALA A 141 16.97 -14.72 -5.11
C ALA A 141 17.55 -15.18 -3.78
N LYS A 142 18.87 -15.31 -3.75
CA LYS A 142 19.68 -15.45 -2.54
C LYS A 142 20.62 -14.27 -2.43
N TYR A 143 20.60 -13.61 -1.28
CA TYR A 143 21.42 -12.43 -1.04
C TYR A 143 21.68 -12.24 0.45
N TYR A 144 22.78 -11.57 0.79
CA TYR A 144 23.11 -11.18 2.15
C TYR A 144 22.71 -9.73 2.40
N VAL A 145 22.13 -9.43 3.55
CA VAL A 145 21.84 -8.06 4.00
C VAL A 145 22.51 -7.78 5.33
N GLU A 146 23.10 -6.59 5.42
CA GLU A 146 23.62 -5.99 6.64
C GLU A 146 22.83 -4.73 6.95
N TYR A 147 22.31 -4.62 8.16
CA TYR A 147 21.45 -3.54 8.63
C TYR A 147 22.17 -2.64 9.64
N ASP A 148 21.71 -1.38 9.69
CA ASP A 148 22.10 -0.46 10.75
C ASP A 148 21.25 -0.72 11.99
N HIS A 149 21.81 -1.50 12.93
CA HIS A 149 21.16 -1.86 14.20
C HIS A 149 20.87 -0.67 15.13
N THR A 150 21.32 0.54 14.79
CA THR A 150 20.89 1.77 15.48
C THR A 150 19.54 2.28 14.98
N LYS A 151 19.10 1.85 13.79
CA LYS A 151 17.88 2.29 13.10
C LYS A 151 16.82 1.21 12.97
N THR A 152 17.20 -0.07 13.04
CA THR A 152 16.28 -1.20 12.93
C THR A 152 16.66 -2.32 13.90
N PHE A 153 15.69 -3.20 14.19
CA PHE A 153 15.87 -4.43 14.98
C PHE A 153 15.98 -5.67 14.09
N MET A 154 16.12 -5.50 12.77
CA MET A 154 16.25 -6.61 11.83
C MET A 154 17.64 -7.22 11.92
N ASP A 155 17.72 -8.55 12.01
CA ASP A 155 18.98 -9.27 12.02
C ASP A 155 19.64 -9.25 10.64
N ASP A 156 20.97 -9.20 10.63
CA ASP A 156 21.78 -9.44 9.44
C ASP A 156 21.67 -10.90 9.03
N GLY A 157 21.84 -11.19 7.74
CA GLY A 157 21.95 -12.59 7.33
C GLY A 157 21.72 -12.86 5.86
N TYR A 158 21.85 -14.15 5.54
CA TYR A 158 21.53 -14.69 4.22
C TYR A 158 20.03 -14.82 4.11
N THR A 159 19.48 -14.22 3.07
CA THR A 159 18.07 -14.22 2.75
C THR A 159 17.86 -15.03 1.47
N GLU A 160 16.95 -15.98 1.52
CA GLU A 160 16.31 -16.55 0.33
C GLU A 160 14.88 -16.00 0.23
N GLN A 161 14.49 -15.56 -0.96
CA GLN A 161 13.19 -14.96 -1.21
C GLN A 161 12.70 -15.26 -2.63
N TYR A 162 11.39 -15.46 -2.76
CA TYR A 162 10.73 -15.58 -4.06
C TYR A 162 10.00 -14.28 -4.38
N PHE A 163 10.17 -13.83 -5.62
CA PHE A 163 9.53 -12.65 -6.19
C PHE A 163 8.58 -13.11 -7.29
N TYR A 164 7.33 -12.69 -7.20
CA TYR A 164 6.28 -12.99 -8.17
C TYR A 164 6.17 -11.80 -9.13
N LEU A 165 6.48 -12.02 -10.41
CA LEU A 165 6.51 -10.97 -11.41
C LEU A 165 5.41 -11.16 -12.43
N THR A 166 4.89 -10.03 -12.90
CA THR A 166 3.93 -9.95 -14.00
C THR A 166 4.50 -9.10 -15.12
N GLN A 167 4.21 -9.47 -16.37
CA GLN A 167 4.65 -8.72 -17.52
C GLN A 167 3.59 -7.70 -17.96
N ASP A 168 4.01 -6.47 -18.20
CA ASP A 168 3.20 -5.51 -18.93
C ASP A 168 3.18 -5.89 -20.42
N ILE A 169 1.99 -6.06 -20.99
CA ILE A 169 1.81 -6.54 -22.38
C ILE A 169 2.20 -5.46 -23.39
N GLU A 170 2.07 -4.17 -23.03
CA GLU A 170 2.38 -3.06 -23.93
C GLU A 170 3.89 -2.82 -24.01
N THR A 171 4.59 -2.85 -22.87
CA THR A 171 6.03 -2.55 -22.80
C THR A 171 6.90 -3.80 -22.86
N GLY A 172 6.36 -4.97 -22.49
CA GLY A 172 7.12 -6.21 -22.32
C GLY A 172 7.98 -6.24 -21.06
N GLU A 173 7.86 -5.24 -20.18
CA GLU A 173 8.65 -5.13 -18.96
C GLU A 173 8.01 -5.93 -17.81
N TRP A 174 8.86 -6.56 -17.01
CA TRP A 174 8.47 -7.30 -15.83
C TRP A 174 8.49 -6.41 -14.59
N THR A 175 7.46 -6.52 -13.77
CA THR A 175 7.33 -5.83 -12.49
C THR A 175 7.04 -6.82 -11.37
N ILE A 176 7.62 -6.60 -10.19
CA ILE A 176 7.31 -7.37 -8.99
C ILE A 176 5.89 -7.00 -8.54
N SER A 177 5.00 -7.99 -8.55
CA SER A 177 3.64 -7.88 -8.03
C SER A 177 3.56 -8.24 -6.55
N GLU A 178 4.35 -9.24 -6.12
CA GLU A 178 4.35 -9.74 -4.75
C GLU A 178 5.71 -10.41 -4.44
N ASN A 179 6.00 -10.67 -3.16
CA ASN A 179 7.17 -11.43 -2.75
C ASN A 179 6.87 -12.21 -1.45
N THR A 180 7.57 -13.32 -1.23
CA THR A 180 7.50 -14.03 0.07
C THR A 180 8.14 -13.20 1.17
N SER A 181 7.91 -13.53 2.44
CA SER A 181 8.76 -12.99 3.51
C SER A 181 10.21 -13.48 3.33
N PRO A 182 11.21 -12.66 3.68
CA PRO A 182 12.61 -13.09 3.73
C PRO A 182 12.77 -14.35 4.60
N ASN A 183 13.36 -15.41 4.06
CA ASN A 183 13.81 -16.53 4.88
C ASN A 183 15.26 -16.30 5.28
N THR A 184 15.47 -15.67 6.43
CA THR A 184 16.80 -15.32 6.92
C THR A 184 17.44 -16.52 7.60
N SER A 185 18.46 -17.09 6.98
CA SER A 185 19.36 -18.04 7.62
C SER A 185 20.48 -17.30 8.32
N ILE A 186 20.51 -17.38 9.66
CA ILE A 186 21.69 -17.01 10.44
C ILE A 186 22.74 -18.09 10.18
N VAL A 187 23.72 -17.82 9.31
CA VAL A 187 24.93 -18.65 9.33
C VAL A 187 25.64 -18.32 10.64
N LEU A 188 25.44 -19.18 11.63
CA LEU A 188 26.37 -19.28 12.75
C LEU A 188 27.71 -19.70 12.16
N GLN A 189 28.53 -18.72 11.80
CA GLN A 189 29.94 -18.98 11.61
C GLN A 189 30.53 -19.16 13.01
N GLU A 190 30.42 -20.38 13.57
CA GLU A 190 31.27 -21.00 14.61
C GLU A 190 30.92 -22.50 14.75
N PRO A 191 31.87 -23.37 15.12
CA PRO A 191 31.74 -24.81 14.97
C PRO A 191 30.75 -25.40 16.00
N TYR A 192 29.76 -26.16 15.52
CA TYR A 192 29.00 -27.19 16.25
C TYR A 192 28.73 -26.91 17.75
N ALA A 193 27.73 -26.09 18.05
CA ALA A 193 26.97 -26.27 19.30
C ALA A 193 25.71 -27.08 19.00
N VAL A 194 25.86 -28.42 19.04
CA VAL A 194 24.72 -29.34 19.08
C VAL A 194 24.02 -29.11 20.42
N TRP A 195 22.87 -28.43 20.40
CA TRP A 195 21.96 -28.48 21.54
C TRP A 195 21.29 -29.85 21.54
N GLU A 196 21.89 -30.79 22.26
CA GLU A 196 21.26 -32.07 22.57
C GLU A 196 20.04 -31.78 23.44
N TYR A 197 18.85 -32.05 22.88
CA TYR A 197 17.58 -31.91 23.58
C TYR A 197 17.53 -33.01 24.66
N GLU A 198 17.84 -32.70 25.92
CA GLU A 198 17.48 -33.58 27.04
C GLU A 198 15.97 -33.44 27.30
N PRO A 199 15.13 -34.44 27.00
CA PRO A 199 13.76 -34.41 27.48
C PRO A 199 13.79 -34.48 29.01
N LEU A 200 13.28 -33.44 29.66
CA LEU A 200 12.96 -33.47 31.09
C LEU A 200 11.88 -34.53 31.33
N LEU A 201 12.30 -35.78 31.46
CA LEU A 201 11.53 -36.84 32.08
C LEU A 201 11.35 -36.48 33.55
N SER A 202 10.27 -35.75 33.78
CA SER A 202 9.59 -35.62 35.07
C SER A 202 9.29 -37.02 35.62
N SER A 203 10.18 -37.53 36.47
CA SER A 203 9.85 -38.58 37.45
C SER A 203 10.96 -38.72 38.50
N LYS A 204 11.21 -37.68 39.30
CA LYS A 204 11.79 -37.84 40.64
C LYS A 204 11.04 -36.96 41.62
N LEU A 205 9.90 -37.48 42.08
CA LEU A 205 9.32 -37.06 43.35
C LEU A 205 10.37 -37.29 44.46
N PRO A 206 10.61 -36.34 45.38
CA PRO A 206 11.42 -36.62 46.55
C PRO A 206 10.66 -37.63 47.42
N ALA A 207 11.28 -38.79 47.68
CA ALA A 207 10.77 -39.76 48.63
C ALA A 207 10.93 -39.17 50.04
N TYR A 208 9.81 -38.82 50.68
CA TYR A 208 9.79 -38.45 52.08
C TYR A 208 10.11 -39.68 52.94
N LEU A 209 11.15 -39.57 53.76
CA LEU A 209 11.57 -40.60 54.71
C LEU A 209 10.65 -40.52 55.95
N PHE A 210 9.73 -41.47 56.10
CA PHE A 210 9.00 -41.66 57.36
C PHE A 210 9.87 -42.49 58.30
N HIS A 211 10.31 -41.88 59.41
CA HIS A 211 10.83 -42.60 60.57
C HIS A 211 9.66 -42.98 61.49
N PHE A 212 9.54 -44.27 61.80
CA PHE A 212 8.80 -44.76 62.97
C PHE A 212 9.68 -44.69 64.21
#